data_AF-A0A8X8IWT2-F1
#
_entry.id   AF-A0A8X8IWT2-F1
#
_cell.length_a   1.000
_cell.length_b   1.000
_cell.length_c   1.000
_cell.angle_alpha   90.00
_cell.angle_beta   90.00
_cell.angle_gamma   90.00
#
_symmetry.space_group_name_H-M   'P 1'
#
loop_
_entity.id
_entity.type
_entity.pdbx_description
1 polymer ?
#
loop_
_entity_poly.entity_id
_entity_poly.type
_entity_poly.pdbx_seq_one_letter_code
_entity_poly.pdbx_strand_id
1 'polypeptide(L)'
;MVEISEGQKRIKEGQREVREKFQEISEEAAKLKEETHLISKQSAANELRLHLMFQIIKARAENDYAKDALLTQNLRDLMGSRALA
;
A
#
# COMPACT_ATOMS: atom_id res chain seq x y z
N MET A 1 -9.79 -37.87 -38.83
CA MET A 1 -9.35 -38.44 -37.53
C MET A 1 -8.00 -37.86 -37.10
N VAL A 2 -6.95 -37.91 -37.93
CA VAL A 2 -5.62 -37.36 -37.59
C VAL A 2 -5.66 -35.85 -37.36
N GLU A 3 -6.26 -35.07 -38.26
CA GLU A 3 -6.37 -33.60 -38.14
C GLU A 3 -7.12 -33.15 -36.87
N ILE A 4 -8.14 -33.89 -36.45
CA ILE A 4 -8.88 -33.65 -35.20
C ILE A 4 -7.96 -33.87 -34.00
N SER A 5 -7.14 -34.92 -34.02
CA SER A 5 -6.20 -35.21 -32.93
C SER A 5 -5.09 -34.17 -32.81
N GLU A 6 -4.61 -33.62 -33.93
CA GLU A 6 -3.62 -32.55 -33.94
C GLU A 6 -4.22 -31.22 -33.49
N GLY A 7 -5.46 -30.92 -33.92
CA GLY A 7 -6.21 -29.77 -33.42
C GLY A 7 -6.39 -29.82 -31.90
N GLN A 8 -6.75 -30.99 -31.36
CA GLN A 8 -6.87 -31.19 -29.91
C GLN A 8 -5.53 -31.01 -29.16
N LYS A 9 -4.41 -31.47 -29.73
CA LYS A 9 -3.08 -31.23 -29.16
C LYS A 9 -2.75 -29.75 -29.11
N ARG A 10 -2.98 -29.00 -30.20
CA ARG A 10 -2.77 -27.54 -30.24
C ARG A 10 -3.64 -26.80 -29.22
N ILE A 11 -4.91 -27.20 -29.05
CA ILE A 11 -5.80 -26.61 -28.05
C ILE A 11 -5.27 -26.87 -26.64
N LYS A 12 -4.87 -28.10 -26.31
CA LYS A 12 -4.30 -28.42 -24.99
C LYS A 12 -3.05 -27.60 -24.69
N GLU A 13 -2.18 -27.44 -25.68
CA GLU A 13 -0.97 -26.65 -25.54
C GLU A 13 -1.30 -25.17 -25.31
N GLY A 14 -2.17 -24.58 -26.12
CA GLY A 14 -2.62 -23.20 -25.92
C GLY A 14 -3.29 -22.98 -24.56
N GLN A 15 -4.09 -23.95 -24.09
CA GLN A 15 -4.69 -23.90 -22.76
C GLN A 15 -3.64 -23.94 -21.64
N ARG A 16 -2.57 -24.73 -21.80
CA ARG A 16 -1.46 -24.80 -20.87
C ARG A 16 -0.74 -23.45 -20.79
N GLU A 17 -0.35 -22.89 -21.93
CA GLU A 17 0.33 -21.59 -22.01
C GLU A 17 -0.50 -20.47 -21.39
N VAL A 18 -1.81 -20.44 -21.68
CA VAL A 18 -2.73 -19.45 -21.09
C VAL A 18 -2.78 -19.61 -19.58
N ARG A 19 -2.87 -20.84 -19.06
CA ARG A 19 -2.91 -21.10 -17.62
C ARG A 19 -1.62 -20.66 -16.92
N GLU A 20 -0.47 -20.95 -17.51
CA GLU A 20 0.84 -20.53 -16.99
C GLU A 20 0.93 -19.00 -16.91
N LYS A 21 0.56 -18.28 -17.98
CA LYS A 21 0.51 -16.81 -17.97
C LYS A 21 -0.44 -16.23 -16.92
N PHE A 22 -1.63 -16.83 -16.76
CA PHE A 22 -2.58 -16.39 -15.74
C PHE A 22 -2.05 -16.62 -14.32
N GLN A 23 -1.29 -17.69 -14.10
CA GLN A 23 -0.63 -17.95 -12.82
C GLN A 23 0.41 -16.86 -12.51
N GLU A 24 1.28 -16.54 -13.45
CA GLU A 24 2.28 -15.46 -13.31
C GLU A 24 1.62 -14.10 -13.02
N ILE A 25 0.58 -13.75 -13.77
CA ILE A 25 -0.19 -12.51 -13.55
C ILE A 25 -0.79 -12.48 -12.15
N SER A 26 -1.33 -13.61 -11.68
CA SER A 26 -1.98 -13.69 -10.36
C SER A 26 -0.96 -13.52 -9.23
N GLU A 27 0.23 -14.11 -9.38
CA GLU A 27 1.32 -13.95 -8.42
C GLU A 27 1.81 -12.51 -8.35
N GLU A 28 1.97 -11.85 -9.49
CA GLU A 28 2.39 -10.45 -9.54
C GLU A 28 1.31 -9.50 -9.00
N ALA A 29 0.04 -9.75 -9.31
CA ALA A 29 -1.07 -8.99 -8.75
C ALA A 29 -1.15 -9.10 -7.22
N ALA A 30 -0.83 -10.28 -6.67
CA ALA A 30 -0.79 -10.47 -5.22
C ALA A 30 0.33 -9.65 -4.56
N LYS A 31 1.52 -9.59 -5.17
CA LYS A 31 2.62 -8.73 -4.70
C LYS A 31 2.26 -7.26 -4.76
N LEU A 32 1.74 -6.80 -5.91
CA LEU A 32 1.31 -5.41 -6.10
C LEU A 32 0.26 -4.99 -5.07
N LYS A 33 -0.67 -5.89 -4.73
CA LYS A 33 -1.67 -5.64 -3.69
C LYS A 33 -1.04 -5.43 -2.32
N GLU A 34 -0.07 -6.25 -1.95
CA GLU A 34 0.63 -6.12 -0.67
C GLU A 34 1.46 -4.82 -0.60
N GLU A 35 2.22 -4.51 -1.66
CA GLU A 35 2.98 -3.27 -1.75
C GLU A 35 2.07 -2.04 -1.67
N THR A 36 0.94 -2.06 -2.39
CA THR A 36 -0.05 -0.98 -2.35
C THR A 36 -0.64 -0.82 -0.95
N HIS A 37 -0.92 -1.92 -0.27
CA HIS A 37 -1.43 -1.89 1.10
C HIS A 37 -0.43 -1.25 2.07
N LEU A 38 0.85 -1.61 1.98
CA LEU A 38 1.92 -0.99 2.76
C LEU A 38 2.07 0.51 2.48
N ILE A 39 2.06 0.90 1.20
CA ILE A 39 2.11 2.32 0.80
C ILE A 39 0.89 3.08 1.36
N SER A 40 -0.31 2.49 1.29
CA SER A 40 -1.53 3.10 1.81
C SER A 40 -1.46 3.31 3.31
N LYS A 41 -1.03 2.30 4.09
CA LYS A 41 -0.81 2.41 5.53
C LYS A 41 0.18 3.53 5.87
N GLN A 42 1.31 3.57 5.17
CA GLN A 42 2.33 4.61 5.39
C GLN A 42 1.82 6.00 5.01
N SER A 43 1.05 6.10 3.93
CA SER A 43 0.46 7.37 3.47
C SER A 43 -0.51 7.92 4.49
N ALA A 44 -1.40 7.09 5.04
CA ALA A 44 -2.32 7.49 6.10
C ALA A 44 -1.58 7.95 7.37
N ALA A 45 -0.52 7.24 7.75
CA ALA A 45 0.32 7.64 8.89
C ALA A 45 1.02 9.00 8.64
N ASN A 46 1.48 9.24 7.42
CA ASN A 46 2.10 10.51 7.03
C ASN A 46 1.09 11.66 7.00
N GLU A 47 -0.13 11.43 6.51
CA GLU A 47 -1.20 12.43 6.51
C GLU A 47 -1.52 12.89 7.93
N LEU A 48 -1.64 11.95 8.88
CA LEU A 48 -1.83 12.27 10.30
C LEU A 48 -0.69 13.12 10.87
N ARG A 49 0.57 12.76 10.55
CA ARG A 49 1.76 13.53 10.98
C ARG A 49 1.73 14.95 10.42
N LEU A 50 1.45 15.10 9.12
CA LEU A 50 1.36 16.40 8.47
C LEU A 50 0.25 17.26 9.07
N HIS A 51 -0.91 16.68 9.32
CA HIS A 51 -2.01 17.38 9.97
C HIS A 51 -1.63 17.90 11.36
N LEU A 52 -0.95 17.10 12.18
CA LEU A 52 -0.42 17.54 13.47
C LEU A 52 0.60 18.67 13.31
N MET A 53 1.52 18.57 12.35
CA MET A 53 2.50 19.62 12.07
C MET A 53 1.83 20.94 11.69
N PHE A 54 0.78 20.91 10.87
CA PHE A 54 0.03 22.12 10.53
C PHE A 54 -0.69 22.72 11.75
N GLN A 55 -1.27 21.88 12.61
CA GLN A 55 -1.90 22.37 13.84
C GLN A 55 -0.90 23.00 14.82
N ILE A 56 0.32 22.46 14.90
CA ILE A 56 1.42 23.04 15.69
C ILE A 56 1.78 24.43 15.16
N ILE A 57 1.98 24.57 13.85
CA ILE A 57 2.28 25.86 13.22
C ILE A 57 1.18 26.87 13.51
N LYS A 58 -0.09 26.45 13.43
CA LYS A 58 -1.23 27.30 13.76
C LYS A 58 -1.24 27.73 15.23
N ALA A 59 -1.05 26.80 16.17
CA ALA A 59 -1.00 27.11 17.60
C ALA A 59 0.11 28.12 17.92
N ARG A 60 1.29 27.96 17.29
CA ARG A 60 2.39 28.92 17.42
C ARG A 60 2.03 30.31 16.88
N ALA A 61 1.39 30.38 15.71
CA ALA A 61 0.94 31.65 15.14
C ALA A 61 -0.10 32.36 16.03
N GLU A 62 -0.93 31.59 16.74
CA GLU A 62 -1.93 32.08 17.68
C GLU A 62 -1.36 32.36 19.09
N ASN A 63 -0.05 32.12 19.32
CA ASN A 63 0.61 32.16 20.64
C ASN A 63 -0.02 31.23 21.70
N ASP A 64 -0.69 30.16 21.27
CA ASP A 64 -1.24 29.13 22.14
C ASP A 64 -0.16 28.09 22.50
N TYR A 65 0.69 28.45 23.46
CA TYR A 65 1.83 27.62 23.86
C TYR A 65 1.42 26.31 24.54
N ALA A 66 0.27 26.28 25.22
CA ALA A 66 -0.23 25.06 25.85
C ALA A 66 -0.60 24.01 24.79
N LYS A 67 -1.30 24.46 23.73
CA LYS A 67 -1.66 23.60 22.60
C LYS A 67 -0.46 23.21 21.76
N ASP A 68 0.49 24.11 21.51
CA ASP A 68 1.76 23.78 20.84
C ASP A 68 2.51 22.67 21.58
N ALA A 69 2.69 22.80 22.90
CA ALA A 69 3.37 21.81 23.72
C ALA A 69 2.67 20.43 23.66
N LEU A 70 1.34 20.41 23.80
CA LEU A 70 0.55 19.18 23.71
C LEU A 70 0.67 18.51 22.33
N LEU A 71 0.47 19.26 21.25
CA LEU A 71 0.53 18.72 19.90
C LEU A 71 1.95 18.25 19.52
N THR A 72 2.97 18.97 19.98
CA THR A 72 4.37 18.58 19.77
C THR A 72 4.71 17.28 20.50
N GLN A 73 4.21 17.10 21.73
CA GLN A 73 4.35 15.85 22.45
C GLN A 73 3.61 14.70 21.74
N ASN A 74 2.38 14.93 21.30
CA ASN A 74 1.61 13.93 20.54
C ASN A 74 2.32 13.51 19.25
N LEU A 75 2.91 14.45 18.52
CA LEU A 75 3.70 14.14 17.32
C LEU A 75 4.94 13.31 17.66
N ARG A 76 5.64 13.62 18.77
CA ARG A 76 6.78 12.84 19.25
C ARG A 76 6.38 11.41 19.60
N ASP A 77 5.27 11.23 20.31
CA ASP A 77 4.78 9.91 20.70
C ASP A 77 4.35 9.10 19.47
N LEU A 78 3.69 9.76 18.51
CA LEU A 78 3.32 9.15 17.23
C LEU A 78 4.54 8.66 16.44
N MET A 79 5.63 9.45 16.42
CA MET A 79 6.89 9.08 15.75
C MET A 79 7.70 8.02 16.53
N GLY A 80 7.61 8.01 17.86
CA GLY A 80 8.28 7.03 18.72
C GLY A 80 7.56 5.69 18.81
N SER A 81 6.25 5.66 18.55
CA SER A 81 5.48 4.42 18.53
C SER A 81 5.86 3.58 17.30
N ARG A 82 6.48 2.42 17.54
CA ARG A 82 6.75 1.38 16.52
C ARG A 82 5.48 0.82 15.85
N ALA A 83 4.28 1.20 16.32
CA ALA A 83 3.00 0.70 15.86
C ALA A 83 2.61 1.15 14.44
N LEU A 84 3.33 2.11 13.86
CA LEU A 84 3.07 2.64 12.51
C LEU A 84 4.14 2.27 11.47
N ALA A 85 5.15 1.46 11.83
CA ALA A 85 5.99 0.74 10.87
C ALA A 85 5.30 -0.56 10.43
#